data_AF-A0A0C3QK58-F1
#
_entry.id   AF-A0A0C3QK58-F1
#
_cell.length_a   1.000
_cell.length_b   1.000
_cell.length_c   1.000
_cell.angle_alpha   90.00
_cell.angle_beta   90.00
_cell.angle_gamma   90.00
#
_symmetry.space_group_name_H-M   'P 1'
#
loop_
_entity.id
_entity.type
_entity.pdbx_description
1 polymer ?
#
loop_
_entity_poly.entity_id
_entity_poly.type
_entity_poly.pdbx_seq_one_letter_code
_entity_poly.pdbx_strand_id
1 'polypeptide(L)'
;FQATRTHCIQTLTWACGYPIAATKFYVSESESQCASWLHHLFPDDISHLRPDYLAYDRACFLLRHLVTQNQNSPWVRDVRLIVDAWHYIGHRVSDILCRSRCNPAPTDGSQPDLIISEEIDGQQVTRRAFNTEAAEQLNSWLDGYKGTLNRMMDYNFDFVLYCILF
;
A
#
# COMPACT_ATOMS: atom_id res chain seq x y z
N PHE A 1 33.50 -4.50 -2.53
CA PHE A 1 32.16 -3.89 -2.57
C PHE A 1 31.19 -4.90 -1.98
N GLN A 2 30.63 -4.61 -0.81
CA GLN A 2 29.59 -5.44 -0.18
C GLN A 2 28.28 -4.67 -0.41
N ALA A 3 27.26 -5.32 -0.96
CA ALA A 3 25.96 -4.66 -1.14
C ALA A 3 25.47 -4.16 0.22
N THR A 4 25.06 -2.89 0.27
CA THR A 4 24.40 -2.31 1.45
C THR A 4 23.21 -3.21 1.79
N ARG A 5 23.09 -3.63 3.05
CA ARG A 5 22.01 -4.53 3.47
C ARG A 5 20.66 -3.84 3.26
N THR A 6 19.86 -4.32 2.31
CA THR A 6 18.50 -3.82 2.05
C THR A 6 17.67 -3.94 3.33
N HIS A 7 17.03 -2.85 3.76
CA HIS A 7 16.12 -2.85 4.91
C HIS A 7 14.82 -3.58 4.56
N CYS A 8 14.16 -3.16 3.48
CA CYS A 8 13.00 -3.85 2.93
C CYS A 8 12.91 -3.70 1.41
N ILE A 9 12.17 -4.62 0.80
CA ILE A 9 11.66 -4.48 -0.56
C ILE A 9 10.25 -3.93 -0.41
N GLN A 10 10.00 -2.74 -0.93
CA GLN A 10 8.66 -2.19 -1.00
C GLN A 10 8.01 -2.63 -2.31
N THR A 11 6.83 -3.23 -2.23
CA THR A 11 6.05 -3.65 -3.39
C THR A 11 4.80 -2.81 -3.54
N LEU A 12 4.32 -2.68 -4.77
CA LEU A 12 3.02 -2.15 -5.10
C LEU A 12 2.32 -3.19 -5.96
N THR A 13 1.11 -3.58 -5.57
CA THR A 13 0.41 -4.74 -6.11
C THR A 13 -1.05 -4.36 -6.33
N TRP A 14 -1.61 -4.75 -7.48
CA TRP A 14 -3.04 -4.62 -7.71
C TRP A 14 -3.83 -5.53 -6.76
N ALA A 15 -5.09 -5.19 -6.50
CA ALA A 15 -5.97 -6.01 -5.65
C ALA A 15 -6.17 -7.45 -6.17
N CYS A 16 -5.89 -7.72 -7.45
CA CYS A 16 -5.89 -9.06 -8.02
C CYS A 16 -4.62 -9.89 -7.71
N GLY A 17 -3.64 -9.33 -7.01
CA GLY A 17 -2.37 -9.99 -6.68
C GLY A 17 -1.24 -9.76 -7.69
N TYR A 18 -1.48 -9.04 -8.78
CA TYR A 18 -0.45 -8.76 -9.78
C TYR A 18 0.48 -7.64 -9.30
N PRO A 19 1.80 -7.89 -9.16
CA PRO A 19 2.77 -6.85 -8.82
C PRO A 19 2.88 -5.84 -9.97
N ILE A 20 2.97 -4.55 -9.65
CA ILE A 20 3.15 -3.48 -10.65
C ILE A 20 4.44 -2.71 -10.50
N ALA A 21 4.97 -2.64 -9.28
CA ALA A 21 6.25 -2.01 -9.03
C ALA A 21 6.88 -2.61 -7.78
N ALA A 22 8.20 -2.58 -7.74
CA ALA A 22 8.96 -2.87 -6.54
C ALA A 22 10.19 -1.95 -6.45
N THR A 23 10.60 -1.64 -5.23
CA THR A 23 11.83 -0.87 -4.99
C THR A 23 12.53 -1.35 -3.72
N LYS A 24 13.82 -1.08 -3.61
CA LYS A 24 14.62 -1.37 -2.41
C LYS A 24 14.68 -0.12 -1.54
N PHE A 25 14.36 -0.28 -0.26
CA PHE A 25 14.72 0.72 0.75
C PHE A 25 15.92 0.21 1.56
N TYR A 26 16.98 1.01 1.61
CA TYR A 26 18.24 0.61 2.27
C TYR A 26 18.33 1.00 3.75
N VAL A 27 17.59 2.03 4.18
CA VAL A 27 17.71 2.59 5.54
C VAL A 27 16.49 2.30 6.38
N SER A 28 15.31 2.61 5.86
CA SER A 28 14.04 2.49 6.57
C SER A 28 12.88 2.43 5.59
N GLU A 29 11.72 2.02 6.08
CA GLU A 29 10.43 2.26 5.43
C GLU A 29 9.80 3.53 6.02
N SER A 30 10.31 4.70 5.59
CA SER A 30 9.81 5.99 6.06
C SER A 30 8.71 6.53 5.16
N GLU A 31 7.80 7.33 5.72
CA GLU A 31 6.70 7.97 4.99
C GLU A 31 7.23 8.86 3.86
N SER A 32 8.39 9.51 4.07
CA SER A 32 9.04 10.33 3.06
C SER A 32 9.54 9.51 1.86
N GLN A 33 10.07 8.31 2.10
CA GLN A 33 10.54 7.41 1.03
C GLN A 33 9.35 6.81 0.29
N CYS A 34 8.30 6.39 1.00
CA CYS A 34 7.07 5.91 0.38
C CYS A 34 6.39 7.00 -0.46
N ALA A 35 6.26 8.22 0.06
CA ALA A 35 5.69 9.34 -0.69
C ALA A 35 6.51 9.68 -1.93
N SER A 36 7.84 9.79 -1.80
CA SER A 36 8.74 10.04 -2.93
C SER A 36 8.62 8.96 -4.01
N TRP A 37 8.55 7.69 -3.60
CA TRP A 37 8.39 6.58 -4.52
C TRP A 37 7.04 6.59 -5.24
N LEU A 38 5.94 6.89 -4.54
CA LEU A 38 4.63 7.05 -5.15
C LEU A 38 4.61 8.20 -6.18
N HIS A 39 5.22 9.34 -5.87
CA HIS A 39 5.38 10.45 -6.82
C HIS A 39 6.24 10.07 -8.04
N HIS A 40 7.24 9.21 -7.85
CA HIS A 40 8.05 8.71 -8.95
C HIS A 40 7.29 7.71 -9.84
N LEU A 41 6.42 6.86 -9.27
CA LEU A 41 5.61 5.90 -10.00
C LEU A 41 4.44 6.56 -10.74
N PHE A 42 3.85 7.61 -10.17
CA PHE A 42 2.73 8.34 -10.75
C PHE A 42 3.04 9.85 -10.82
N PRO A 43 3.97 10.25 -11.69
CA PRO A 43 4.26 11.66 -11.97
C PRO A 43 3.05 12.36 -12.57
N ASP A 44 3.09 13.70 -12.57
CA ASP A 44 1.93 14.54 -12.91
C ASP A 44 1.44 14.36 -14.37
N ASP A 45 2.33 13.98 -15.29
CA ASP A 45 2.00 13.69 -16.69
C ASP A 45 1.15 12.43 -16.88
N ILE A 46 1.20 11.50 -15.92
CA ILE A 46 0.38 10.28 -15.89
C ILE A 46 -0.56 10.22 -14.69
N SER A 47 -0.92 11.38 -14.12
CA SER A 47 -1.76 11.45 -12.90
C SER A 47 -3.10 10.72 -13.04
N HIS A 48 -3.60 10.56 -14.27
CA HIS A 48 -4.83 9.83 -14.59
C HIS A 48 -4.73 8.30 -14.38
N LEU A 49 -3.52 7.75 -14.21
CA LEU A 49 -3.27 6.34 -13.89
C LEU A 49 -3.14 6.09 -12.38
N ARG A 50 -3.16 7.15 -11.55
CA ARG A 50 -3.10 7.02 -10.10
C ARG A 50 -4.33 6.26 -9.59
N PRO A 51 -4.18 5.35 -8.61
CA PRO A 51 -5.34 4.64 -8.09
C PRO A 51 -6.24 5.55 -7.26
N ASP A 52 -7.56 5.34 -7.34
CA ASP A 52 -8.54 6.01 -6.48
C ASP A 52 -8.40 5.56 -5.02
N TYR A 53 -7.97 4.31 -4.79
CA TYR A 53 -7.76 3.71 -3.48
C TYR A 53 -6.37 3.07 -3.39
N LEU A 54 -5.66 3.31 -2.29
CA LEU A 54 -4.38 2.68 -2.00
C LEU A 54 -4.39 2.10 -0.59
N ALA A 55 -4.29 0.77 -0.49
CA ALA A 55 -4.16 0.06 0.76
C ALA A 55 -2.70 0.01 1.21
N TYR A 56 -2.44 0.40 2.45
CA TYR A 56 -1.11 0.39 3.06
C TYR A 56 -1.24 0.30 4.58
N ASP A 57 -0.49 -0.57 5.23
CA ASP A 57 -0.54 -0.81 6.68
C ASP A 57 -0.28 0.48 7.49
N ARG A 58 0.58 1.38 6.98
CA ARG A 58 0.90 2.69 7.58
C ARG A 58 0.25 3.86 6.83
N ALA A 59 -0.85 3.63 6.11
CA ALA A 59 -1.56 4.65 5.34
C ALA A 59 -1.89 5.92 6.13
N CYS A 60 -2.29 5.81 7.41
CA CYS A 60 -2.62 7.00 8.21
C CYS A 60 -1.39 7.88 8.50
N PHE A 61 -0.22 7.28 8.68
CA PHE A 61 1.06 8.00 8.86
C PHE A 61 1.50 8.65 7.55
N LEU A 62 1.41 7.92 6.43
CA LEU A 62 1.67 8.44 5.10
C LEU A 62 0.75 9.62 4.77
N LEU A 63 -0.55 9.49 5.05
CA LEU A 63 -1.52 10.58 4.86
C LEU A 63 -1.17 11.80 5.70
N ARG A 64 -0.78 11.61 6.98
CA ARG A 64 -0.33 12.71 7.85
C ARG A 64 0.89 13.43 7.26
N HIS A 65 1.86 12.66 6.77
CA HIS A 65 3.04 13.21 6.10
C HIS A 65 2.63 14.04 4.87
N LEU A 66 1.82 13.47 3.96
CA LEU A 66 1.36 14.14 2.74
C LEU A 66 0.57 15.42 3.04
N VAL A 67 -0.33 15.41 4.02
CA VAL A 67 -1.09 16.60 4.45
C VAL A 67 -0.16 17.69 4.98
N THR A 68 0.87 17.30 5.75
CA THR A 68 1.84 18.24 6.31
C THR A 68 2.72 18.87 5.23
N GLN A 69 3.06 18.12 4.18
CA GLN A 69 3.80 18.64 3.03
C GLN A 69 2.93 19.57 2.18
N ASN A 70 1.72 19.13 1.81
CA ASN A 70 0.76 19.91 1.04
C ASN A 70 -0.66 19.32 1.15
N GLN A 71 -1.51 19.95 1.95
CA GLN A 71 -2.91 19.55 2.14
C GLN A 71 -3.74 19.54 0.84
N ASN A 72 -3.32 20.30 -0.17
CA ASN A 72 -4.01 20.42 -1.46
C ASN A 72 -3.43 19.48 -2.53
N SER A 73 -2.45 18.64 -2.16
CA SER A 73 -1.86 17.66 -3.06
C SER A 73 -2.93 16.72 -3.63
N PRO A 74 -2.86 16.36 -4.91
CA PRO A 74 -3.73 15.34 -5.51
C PRO A 74 -3.73 14.01 -4.72
N TRP A 75 -2.62 13.62 -4.10
CA TRP A 75 -2.56 12.44 -3.23
C TRP A 75 -3.44 12.55 -1.97
N VAL A 76 -3.70 13.76 -1.49
CA VAL A 76 -4.57 14.01 -0.33
C VAL A 76 -6.03 14.15 -0.76
N ARG A 77 -6.26 14.74 -1.93
CA ARG A 77 -7.61 15.08 -2.41
C ARG A 77 -8.28 13.93 -3.14
N ASP A 78 -7.54 13.26 -4.02
CA ASP A 78 -8.09 12.38 -5.04
C ASP A 78 -7.88 10.90 -4.71
N VAL A 79 -6.87 10.57 -3.89
CA VAL A 79 -6.58 9.19 -3.45
C VAL A 79 -7.09 8.93 -2.03
N ARG A 80 -7.78 7.80 -1.87
CA ARG A 80 -8.19 7.26 -0.58
C ARG A 80 -7.15 6.26 -0.07
N LEU A 81 -6.38 6.70 0.92
CA LEU A 81 -5.45 5.85 1.65
C LEU A 81 -6.18 5.07 2.73
N ILE A 82 -6.22 3.75 2.63
CA ILE A 82 -6.87 2.87 3.60
C ILE A 82 -5.84 1.99 4.32
N VAL A 83 -6.04 1.77 5.61
CA VAL A 83 -5.24 0.83 6.41
C VAL A 83 -5.90 -0.54 6.47
N ASP A 84 -5.20 -1.58 6.90
CA ASP A 84 -5.81 -2.88 7.16
C ASP A 84 -6.78 -2.84 8.36
N ALA A 85 -7.56 -3.91 8.50
CA ALA A 85 -8.59 -4.04 9.52
C ALA A 85 -8.03 -3.94 10.95
N TRP A 86 -6.89 -4.58 11.16
CA TRP A 86 -6.27 -4.73 12.47
C TRP A 86 -5.67 -3.39 12.91
N HIS A 87 -4.96 -2.71 12.01
CA HIS A 87 -4.50 -1.34 12.23
C HIS A 87 -5.66 -0.40 12.53
N TYR A 88 -6.74 -0.45 11.74
CA TYR A 88 -7.88 0.44 11.93
C TYR A 88 -8.53 0.26 13.31
N ILE A 89 -8.75 -0.97 13.75
CA ILE A 89 -9.35 -1.27 15.07
C ILE A 89 -8.49 -0.68 16.20
N GLY A 90 -7.16 -0.81 16.11
CA GLY A 90 -6.24 -0.29 17.11
C GLY A 90 -6.11 1.24 17.12
N HIS A 91 -6.12 1.88 15.96
CA HIS A 91 -5.84 3.31 15.85
C HIS A 91 -7.07 4.21 15.84
N ARG A 92 -8.23 3.76 15.38
CA ARG A 92 -9.42 4.63 15.19
C ARG A 92 -9.89 5.35 16.46
N VAL A 93 -9.55 4.83 17.64
CA VAL A 93 -9.97 5.41 18.92
C VAL A 93 -9.15 6.66 19.26
N SER A 94 -7.85 6.62 19.00
CA SER A 94 -6.88 7.67 19.37
C SER A 94 -6.48 8.57 18.20
N ASP A 95 -6.62 8.09 16.96
CA ASP A 95 -6.19 8.80 15.76
C ASP A 95 -7.39 9.20 14.90
N ILE A 96 -7.74 10.49 14.96
CA ILE A 96 -8.85 11.08 14.22
C ILE A 96 -8.61 10.98 12.71
N LEU A 97 -7.37 11.10 12.25
CA LEU A 97 -7.05 11.02 10.83
C LEU A 97 -7.26 9.60 10.33
N CYS A 98 -6.77 8.60 11.06
CA CYS A 98 -7.02 7.19 10.76
C CYS A 98 -8.52 6.88 10.73
N ARG A 99 -9.27 7.31 11.76
CA ARG A 99 -10.72 7.09 11.86
C ARG A 99 -11.51 7.68 10.69
N SER A 100 -11.17 8.91 10.29
CA SER A 100 -11.97 9.67 9.31
C SER A 100 -11.55 9.47 7.86
N ARG A 101 -10.30 9.06 7.60
CA ARG A 101 -9.75 9.04 6.26
C ARG A 101 -9.18 7.69 5.83
N CYS A 102 -8.96 6.75 6.75
CA CYS A 102 -8.30 5.47 6.45
C CYS A 102 -9.13 4.23 6.77
N ASN A 103 -10.45 4.38 6.96
CA ASN A 103 -11.34 3.24 7.23
C ASN A 103 -11.39 2.28 6.01
N PRO A 104 -10.99 1.00 6.15
CA PRO A 104 -11.05 0.03 5.05
C PRO A 104 -12.44 -0.51 4.74
N ALA A 105 -13.42 -0.28 5.62
CA ALA A 105 -14.76 -0.83 5.49
C ALA A 105 -15.82 0.16 6.00
N PRO A 106 -16.00 1.32 5.35
CA PRO A 106 -17.02 2.28 5.75
C PRO A 106 -18.43 1.76 5.44
N THR A 107 -19.32 1.86 6.43
CA THR A 107 -20.74 1.48 6.31
C THR A 107 -21.67 2.69 6.19
N ASP A 108 -21.11 3.90 6.17
CA ASP A 108 -21.83 5.17 6.08
C ASP A 108 -22.07 5.62 4.62
N GLY A 109 -21.72 4.78 3.64
CA GLY A 109 -21.83 5.09 2.22
C GLY A 109 -20.75 6.04 1.70
N SER A 110 -19.75 6.42 2.51
CA SER A 110 -18.67 7.33 2.08
C SER A 110 -17.72 6.74 1.03
N GLN A 111 -17.61 5.41 0.95
CA GLN A 111 -16.77 4.68 -0.02
C GLN A 111 -17.50 3.41 -0.47
N PRO A 112 -18.55 3.54 -1.30
CA PRO A 112 -19.40 2.42 -1.69
C PRO A 112 -18.63 1.36 -2.49
N ASP A 113 -17.56 1.75 -3.19
CA ASP A 113 -16.76 0.82 -4.01
C ASP A 113 -15.97 -0.20 -3.17
N LEU A 114 -15.76 0.06 -1.88
CA LEU A 114 -15.02 -0.85 -1.00
C LEU A 114 -15.90 -1.98 -0.43
N ILE A 115 -17.22 -1.82 -0.44
CA ILE A 115 -18.17 -2.74 0.19
C ILE A 115 -19.21 -3.22 -0.82
N ILE A 116 -19.33 -4.54 -0.94
CA ILE A 116 -20.39 -5.20 -1.69
C ILE A 116 -21.45 -5.66 -0.69
N SER A 117 -22.70 -5.28 -0.92
CA SER A 117 -23.87 -5.77 -0.18
C SER A 117 -24.55 -6.88 -0.96
N GLU A 118 -24.76 -8.02 -0.31
CA GLU A 118 -25.38 -9.21 -0.89
C GLU A 118 -26.44 -9.76 0.08
N GLU A 119 -27.54 -10.29 -0.46
CA GLU A 119 -28.52 -11.01 0.34
C GLU A 119 -28.18 -12.51 0.34
N ILE A 120 -27.98 -13.07 1.52
CA ILE A 120 -27.69 -14.50 1.73
C ILE A 120 -28.74 -15.01 2.73
N ASP A 121 -29.53 -16.00 2.32
CA ASP A 121 -30.61 -16.60 3.14
C ASP A 121 -31.59 -15.58 3.76
N GLY A 122 -31.94 -14.55 2.99
CA GLY A 122 -32.84 -13.47 3.44
C GLY A 122 -32.20 -12.47 4.41
N GLN A 123 -30.88 -12.56 4.63
CA GLN A 123 -30.12 -11.61 5.43
C GLN A 123 -29.21 -10.76 4.55
N GLN A 124 -29.21 -9.46 4.79
CA GLN A 124 -28.26 -8.55 4.15
C GLN A 124 -26.89 -8.70 4.80
N VAL A 125 -25.91 -9.09 4.00
CA VAL A 125 -24.51 -9.28 4.40
C VAL A 125 -23.64 -8.35 3.57
N THR A 126 -22.71 -7.67 4.24
CA THR A 126 -21.72 -6.84 3.56
C THR A 126 -20.36 -7.52 3.57
N ARG A 127 -19.67 -7.54 2.42
CA ARG A 127 -18.29 -8.01 2.30
C ARG A 127 -17.41 -6.97 1.64
N ARG A 128 -16.09 -7.07 1.83
CA ARG A 128 -15.12 -6.22 1.12
C ARG A 128 -15.11 -6.58 -0.36
N ALA A 129 -15.07 -5.55 -1.20
CA ALA A 129 -15.02 -5.71 -2.65
C ALA A 129 -13.66 -6.20 -3.15
N PHE A 130 -12.58 -5.82 -2.46
CA PHE A 130 -11.21 -6.04 -2.91
C PHE A 130 -10.36 -6.76 -1.86
N ASN A 131 -9.37 -7.50 -2.34
CA ASN A 131 -8.37 -8.14 -1.48
C ASN A 131 -7.32 -7.11 -1.02
N THR A 132 -7.45 -6.64 0.22
CA THR A 132 -6.48 -5.73 0.84
C THR A 132 -5.19 -6.44 1.27
N GLU A 133 -5.17 -7.76 1.26
CA GLU A 133 -4.02 -8.60 1.69
C GLU A 133 -3.15 -9.05 0.51
N ALA A 134 -3.45 -8.62 -0.72
CA ALA A 134 -2.72 -9.03 -1.92
C ALA A 134 -1.21 -8.72 -1.82
N ALA A 135 -0.86 -7.53 -1.31
CA ALA A 135 0.53 -7.15 -1.08
C ALA A 135 1.18 -7.99 0.03
N GLU A 136 0.46 -8.29 1.11
CA GLU A 136 0.98 -9.10 2.21
C GLU A 136 1.23 -10.56 1.79
N GLN A 137 0.34 -11.12 0.96
CA GLN A 137 0.56 -12.44 0.37
C GLN A 137 1.80 -12.46 -0.53
N LEU A 138 2.02 -11.42 -1.33
CA LEU A 138 3.23 -11.29 -2.14
C LEU A 138 4.48 -11.15 -1.26
N ASN A 139 4.41 -10.36 -0.19
CA ASN A 139 5.52 -10.19 0.76
C ASN A 139 5.90 -11.52 1.41
N SER A 140 4.90 -12.30 1.86
CA SER A 140 5.10 -13.64 2.43
C SER A 140 5.76 -14.60 1.43
N TRP A 141 5.40 -14.53 0.15
CA TRP A 141 6.04 -15.30 -0.90
C TRP A 141 7.50 -14.85 -1.15
N LEU A 142 7.75 -13.53 -1.20
CA LEU A 142 9.09 -12.95 -1.38
C LEU A 142 10.03 -13.24 -0.20
N ASP A 143 9.50 -13.38 1.01
CA ASP A 143 10.30 -13.70 2.20
C ASP A 143 11.07 -15.02 2.05
N GLY A 144 10.55 -15.97 1.26
CA GLY A 144 11.26 -17.21 0.90
C GLY A 144 12.56 -16.98 0.12
N TYR A 145 12.66 -15.87 -0.62
CA TYR A 145 13.84 -15.51 -1.42
C TYR A 145 14.80 -14.56 -0.70
N LYS A 146 14.39 -13.96 0.42
CA LYS A 146 15.14 -12.95 1.17
C LYS A 146 16.55 -13.38 1.55
N GLY A 147 16.73 -14.65 1.95
CA GLY A 147 18.04 -15.19 2.30
C GLY A 147 19.01 -15.23 1.12
N THR A 148 18.50 -15.53 -0.08
CA THR A 148 19.26 -15.58 -1.33
C THR A 148 19.55 -14.17 -1.84
N LEU A 149 18.52 -13.31 -1.91
CA LEU A 149 18.63 -11.93 -2.38
C LEU A 149 19.64 -11.13 -1.55
N ASN A 150 19.61 -11.25 -0.22
CA ASN A 150 20.53 -10.52 0.68
C ASN A 150 22.01 -10.90 0.54
N ARG A 151 22.35 -11.97 -0.21
CA ARG A 151 23.73 -12.38 -0.48
C ARG A 151 24.23 -11.91 -1.86
N MET A 152 23.36 -11.30 -2.66
CA MET A 152 23.69 -10.84 -4.00
C MET A 152 24.34 -9.45 -3.98
N MET A 153 25.13 -9.18 -5.01
CA MET A 153 25.51 -7.81 -5.36
C MET A 153 24.27 -7.03 -5.83
N ASP A 154 24.28 -5.72 -5.67
CA ASP A 154 23.13 -4.84 -5.93
C ASP A 154 22.49 -5.05 -7.32
N TYR A 155 23.32 -5.15 -8.37
CA TYR A 155 22.87 -5.44 -9.74
C TYR A 155 22.18 -6.81 -9.88
N ASN A 156 22.76 -7.85 -9.28
CA ASN A 156 22.20 -9.21 -9.35
C ASN A 156 20.89 -9.30 -8.55
N PHE A 157 20.81 -8.57 -7.43
CA PHE A 157 19.58 -8.45 -6.64
C PHE A 157 18.46 -7.88 -7.51
N ASP A 158 18.70 -6.77 -8.21
CA ASP A 158 17.69 -6.12 -9.05
C ASP A 158 17.26 -6.99 -10.22
N PHE A 159 18.23 -7.62 -10.90
CA PHE A 159 17.93 -8.54 -11.99
C PHE A 159 17.06 -9.71 -11.53
N VAL A 160 17.43 -10.37 -10.43
CA VAL A 160 16.66 -11.51 -9.91
C VAL A 160 15.30 -11.07 -9.38
N LEU A 161 15.22 -9.95 -8.65
CA LEU A 161 13.97 -9.40 -8.16
C LEU A 161 13.01 -9.09 -9.32
N TYR A 162 13.53 -8.52 -10.41
CA TYR A 162 12.74 -8.27 -11.61
C TYR A 162 12.20 -9.59 -12.19
N CYS A 163 13.07 -10.58 -12.43
CA CYS A 163 12.67 -11.86 -13.03
C CYS A 163 11.66 -12.67 -12.20
N ILE A 164 11.61 -12.49 -10.88
CA ILE A 164 10.64 -13.20 -10.03
C ILE A 164 9.31 -12.45 -9.90
N LEU A 165 9.27 -11.16 -10.19
CA LEU A 165 8.07 -10.32 -10.08
C LEU A 165 7.37 -10.06 -11.43
N PHE A 166 8.14 -9.95 -12.53
CA PHE A 166 7.65 -9.49 -13.84
C PHE A 166 8.15 -10.40 -14.98
#